data_AF-A0A3S3IDP0-F1
#
_entry.id   AF-A0A3S3IDP0-F1
#
_cell.length_a   1.000
_cell.length_b   1.000
_cell.length_c   1.000
_cell.angle_alpha   90.00
_cell.angle_beta   90.00
_cell.angle_gamma   90.00
#
_symmetry.space_group_name_H-M   'P 1'
#
loop_
_entity.id
_entity.type
_entity.pdbx_description
1 polymer ?
#
loop_
_entity_poly.entity_id
_entity_poly.type
_entity_poly.pdbx_seq_one_letter_code
_entity_poly.pdbx_strand_id
1 'polypeptide(L)'
;MLLTEAELKKVANASRGHRAASIVLKEEMAAATARSSFDVFLSHSFKDAEIVLGVKRIFEELGFTAYVDWIEDSQLDRTKVSSATAELLRTRMRQSKTLIYVHSNNSPGSRWMPWELGFFDGFRTAVAVLPVAKNSSETFSGQEFLGLYPYIDGTGPAVLFINRGTASSSRLGSVSLTANVTFAKSWLKEFAGTK
;
A
#
# COMPACT_ATOMS: atom_id res chain seq x y z
N MET A 1 -11.87 11.39 -5.31
CA MET A 1 -11.23 12.32 -4.34
C MET A 1 -10.07 11.57 -3.72
N LEU A 2 -8.92 12.20 -3.51
CA LEU A 2 -7.74 11.52 -2.96
C LEU A 2 -7.85 11.35 -1.44
N LEU A 3 -7.24 10.29 -0.91
CA LEU A 3 -7.04 10.16 0.53
C LEU A 3 -6.01 11.17 0.99
N THR A 4 -6.30 11.85 2.10
CA THR A 4 -5.37 12.81 2.70
C THR A 4 -4.49 12.16 3.75
N GLU A 5 -3.31 12.72 3.99
CA GLU A 5 -2.46 12.32 5.11
C GLU A 5 -3.20 12.38 6.45
N ALA A 6 -4.04 13.40 6.65
CA ALA A 6 -4.80 13.59 7.88
C ALA A 6 -5.81 12.45 8.13
N GLU A 7 -6.52 12.01 7.09
CA GLU A 7 -7.44 10.88 7.18
C GLU A 7 -6.69 9.58 7.48
N LEU A 8 -5.56 9.33 6.80
CA LEU A 8 -4.75 8.13 7.01
C LEU A 8 -4.15 8.09 8.42
N LYS A 9 -3.65 9.22 8.92
CA LYS A 9 -3.18 9.36 10.31
C LYS A 9 -4.32 9.13 11.30
N LYS A 10 -5.55 9.60 11.01
CA LYS A 10 -6.71 9.33 11.86
C LYS A 10 -7.02 7.82 11.92
N VAL A 11 -6.99 7.11 10.79
CA VAL A 11 -7.17 5.65 10.73
C VAL A 11 -6.05 4.92 11.49
N ALA A 12 -4.81 5.36 11.32
CA ALA A 12 -3.65 4.85 12.07
C ALA A 12 -3.78 5.05 13.59
N ASN A 13 -4.62 5.98 14.04
CA ASN A 13 -4.83 6.28 15.45
C ASN A 13 -6.17 5.74 16.00
N ALA A 14 -7.17 5.43 15.16
CA ALA A 14 -8.50 4.98 15.58
C ALA A 14 -8.51 3.61 16.29
N SER A 15 -7.58 2.71 15.95
CA SER A 15 -7.45 1.40 16.62
C SER A 15 -6.73 1.47 17.97
N ARG A 16 -6.34 2.66 18.45
CA ARG A 16 -5.72 2.88 19.77
C ARG A 16 -6.78 2.87 20.88
N GLY A 17 -7.33 1.71 21.21
CA GLY A 17 -7.95 1.57 22.54
C GLY A 17 -6.85 1.62 23.59
N HIS A 18 -6.68 2.73 24.34
CA HIS A 18 -5.82 2.95 25.53
C HIS A 18 -4.40 2.32 25.62
N ARG A 19 -3.90 1.63 24.58
CA ARG A 19 -2.65 0.89 24.56
C ARG A 19 -1.58 1.67 23.79
N ALA A 20 -0.34 1.61 24.27
CA ALA A 20 0.78 2.30 23.66
C ALA A 20 1.03 1.78 22.23
N ALA A 21 1.24 2.70 21.28
CA ALA A 21 1.47 2.37 19.87
C ALA A 21 2.63 1.38 19.67
N SER A 22 3.66 1.43 20.52
CA SER A 22 4.80 0.52 20.52
C SER A 22 4.45 -0.94 20.83
N ILE A 23 3.38 -1.18 21.60
CA ILE A 23 2.92 -2.54 21.94
C ILE A 23 2.16 -3.15 20.77
N VAL A 24 1.20 -2.39 20.20
CA VAL A 24 0.45 -2.80 19.01
C VAL A 24 1.41 -3.09 17.85
N LEU A 25 2.40 -2.23 17.64
CA LEU A 25 3.45 -2.44 16.65
C LEU A 25 4.17 -3.78 16.86
N LYS A 26 4.58 -4.10 18.09
CA LYS A 26 5.26 -5.38 18.40
C LYS A 26 4.38 -6.61 18.14
N GLU A 27 3.10 -6.55 18.46
CA GLU A 27 2.16 -7.66 18.21
C GLU A 27 1.94 -7.90 16.71
N GLU A 28 1.77 -6.82 15.94
CA GLU A 28 1.67 -6.87 14.47
C GLU A 28 2.95 -7.45 13.86
N MET A 29 4.13 -7.01 14.31
CA MET A 29 5.42 -7.53 13.87
C MET A 29 5.53 -9.06 14.09
N ALA A 30 5.12 -9.55 15.26
CA ALA A 30 5.15 -10.97 15.60
C ALA A 30 4.22 -11.81 14.73
N ALA A 31 2.99 -11.35 14.50
CA ALA A 31 2.03 -12.02 13.63
C ALA A 31 2.46 -12.02 12.16
N ALA A 32 3.15 -10.98 11.71
CA ALA A 32 3.51 -10.80 10.31
C ALA A 32 4.78 -11.58 9.89
N THR A 33 5.69 -11.83 10.83
CA THR A 33 6.92 -12.62 10.58
C THR A 33 6.60 -14.08 10.16
N ALA A 34 5.44 -14.62 10.55
CA ALA A 34 5.01 -15.97 10.23
C ALA A 34 4.37 -16.15 8.84
N ARG A 35 4.05 -15.05 8.12
CA ARG A 35 3.34 -15.15 6.83
C ARG A 35 4.29 -15.41 5.66
N SER A 36 3.92 -16.40 4.85
CA SER A 36 4.64 -16.78 3.62
C SER A 36 4.07 -16.17 2.33
N SER A 37 2.93 -15.47 2.41
CA SER A 37 2.29 -14.82 1.26
C SER A 37 1.50 -13.58 1.67
N PHE A 38 1.42 -12.60 0.77
CA PHE A 38 0.69 -11.36 0.94
C PHE A 38 -0.14 -11.06 -0.30
N ASP A 39 -1.27 -10.37 -0.12
CA ASP A 39 -2.06 -9.87 -1.23
C ASP A 39 -1.42 -8.60 -1.82
N VAL A 40 -0.87 -7.73 -0.97
CA VAL A 40 -0.34 -6.42 -1.36
C VAL A 40 1.05 -6.19 -0.79
N PHE A 41 1.98 -5.75 -1.64
CA PHE A 41 3.23 -5.12 -1.24
C PHE A 41 3.05 -3.59 -1.25
N LEU A 42 3.19 -2.94 -0.10
CA LEU A 42 3.11 -1.47 -0.01
C LEU A 42 4.51 -0.87 -0.22
N SER A 43 4.80 -0.40 -1.44
CA SER A 43 6.00 0.39 -1.70
C SER A 43 5.79 1.81 -1.22
N HIS A 44 6.68 2.30 -0.35
CA HIS A 44 6.49 3.58 0.35
C HIS A 44 7.82 4.22 0.79
N SER A 45 7.77 5.50 1.14
CA SER A 45 8.90 6.19 1.76
C SER A 45 8.92 5.86 3.25
N PHE A 46 10.09 5.52 3.79
CA PHE A 46 10.24 5.25 5.24
C PHE A 46 9.80 6.44 6.11
N LYS A 47 9.88 7.67 5.57
CA LYS A 47 9.41 8.90 6.25
C LYS A 47 7.89 8.94 6.45
N ASP A 48 7.14 8.07 5.77
CA ASP A 48 5.68 8.04 5.78
C ASP A 48 5.10 6.94 6.68
N ALA A 49 5.86 6.42 7.66
CA ALA A 49 5.46 5.27 8.47
C ALA A 49 4.04 5.36 9.06
N GLU A 50 3.63 6.51 9.60
CA GLU A 50 2.26 6.69 10.14
C GLU A 50 1.18 6.68 9.04
N ILE A 51 1.45 7.32 7.90
CA ILE A 51 0.54 7.34 6.74
C ILE A 51 0.36 5.91 6.21
N VAL A 52 1.47 5.19 6.06
CA VAL A 52 1.51 3.81 5.55
C VAL A 52 0.82 2.84 6.50
N LEU A 53 0.92 3.06 7.82
CA LEU A 53 0.14 2.30 8.79
C LEU A 53 -1.37 2.50 8.59
N GLY A 54 -1.81 3.73 8.30
CA GLY A 54 -3.19 4.03 7.93
C GLY A 54 -3.63 3.27 6.67
N VAL A 55 -2.78 3.28 5.63
CA VAL A 55 -3.04 2.55 4.39
C VAL A 55 -3.15 1.05 4.65
N LYS A 56 -2.18 0.45 5.37
CA LYS A 56 -2.18 -0.97 5.73
C LYS A 56 -3.50 -1.37 6.39
N ARG A 57 -3.98 -0.59 7.36
CA ARG A 57 -5.25 -0.86 8.04
C ARG A 57 -6.45 -0.82 7.12
N ILE A 58 -6.54 0.16 6.21
CA ILE A 58 -7.63 0.21 5.22
C ILE A 58 -7.63 -1.08 4.39
N PHE A 59 -6.47 -1.51 3.90
CA PHE A 59 -6.38 -2.75 3.12
C PHE A 59 -6.75 -4.00 3.95
N GLU A 60 -6.33 -4.07 5.21
CA GLU A 60 -6.68 -5.17 6.12
C GLU A 60 -8.16 -5.19 6.51
N GLU A 61 -8.79 -4.02 6.70
CA GLU A 61 -10.23 -3.87 6.90
C GLU A 61 -11.03 -4.31 5.66
N LEU A 62 -10.47 -4.15 4.47
CA LEU A 62 -11.01 -4.69 3.21
C LEU A 62 -10.74 -6.19 3.03
N GLY A 63 -10.05 -6.84 3.98
CA GLY A 63 -9.79 -8.27 4.00
C GLY A 63 -8.55 -8.72 3.21
N PHE A 64 -7.63 -7.80 2.93
CA PHE A 64 -6.34 -8.09 2.29
C PHE A 64 -5.22 -8.24 3.32
N THR A 65 -4.21 -9.01 2.96
CA THR A 65 -2.94 -9.04 3.69
C THR A 65 -1.94 -8.08 3.03
N ALA A 66 -1.44 -7.09 3.78
CA ALA A 66 -0.51 -6.08 3.27
C ALA A 66 0.86 -6.20 3.93
N TYR A 67 1.92 -6.30 3.12
CA TYR A 67 3.32 -6.27 3.53
C TYR A 67 3.83 -4.82 3.60
N VAL A 68 4.47 -4.49 4.71
CA VAL A 68 5.13 -3.22 5.02
C VAL A 68 6.48 -3.55 5.65
N ASP A 69 7.53 -3.43 4.86
CA ASP A 69 8.89 -3.81 5.24
C ASP A 69 9.32 -3.47 6.69
N TRP A 70 8.97 -2.32 7.28
CA TRP A 70 9.43 -1.96 8.65
C TRP A 70 8.62 -2.62 9.76
N ILE A 71 7.44 -3.13 9.43
CA ILE A 71 6.62 -3.97 10.31
C ILE A 71 7.07 -5.43 10.17
N GLU A 72 7.15 -5.94 8.95
CA GLU A 72 7.47 -7.35 8.72
C GLU A 72 8.96 -7.69 8.89
N ASP A 73 9.86 -6.76 8.62
CA ASP A 73 11.31 -6.97 8.59
C ASP A 73 12.06 -5.83 9.30
N SER A 74 11.74 -5.59 10.58
CA SER A 74 12.31 -4.48 11.38
C SER A 74 13.84 -4.51 11.55
N GLN A 75 14.47 -5.65 11.26
CA GLN A 75 15.91 -5.82 11.23
C GLN A 75 16.59 -5.16 10.01
N LEU A 76 15.80 -4.74 9.01
CA LEU A 76 16.31 -4.06 7.81
C LEU A 76 16.82 -2.65 8.12
N ASP A 77 18.11 -2.43 7.90
CA ASP A 77 18.68 -1.07 7.81
C ASP A 77 18.42 -0.49 6.41
N ARG A 78 17.39 0.36 6.32
CA ARG A 78 16.93 0.97 5.05
C ARG A 78 17.77 2.15 4.59
N THR A 79 18.60 2.68 5.48
CA THR A 79 19.55 3.75 5.11
C THR A 79 20.66 3.21 4.22
N LYS A 80 20.86 1.88 4.22
CA LYS A 80 21.85 1.18 3.42
C LYS A 80 21.20 0.51 2.22
N VAL A 81 21.61 0.93 1.02
CA VAL A 81 21.31 0.20 -0.22
C VAL A 81 22.31 -0.96 -0.28
N SER A 82 21.91 -2.11 0.24
CA SER A 82 22.74 -3.33 0.28
C SER A 82 22.12 -4.44 -0.57
N SER A 83 22.96 -5.34 -1.09
CA SER A 83 22.51 -6.53 -1.82
C SER A 83 21.60 -7.42 -0.97
N ALA A 84 21.90 -7.58 0.32
CA ALA A 84 21.09 -8.36 1.25
C ALA A 84 19.68 -7.76 1.42
N THR A 85 19.58 -6.43 1.57
CA THR A 85 18.29 -5.72 1.62
C THR A 85 17.51 -5.95 0.32
N ALA A 86 18.18 -5.82 -0.82
CA ALA A 86 17.56 -6.04 -2.12
C ALA A 86 17.07 -7.50 -2.28
N GLU A 87 17.84 -8.50 -1.85
CA GLU A 87 17.43 -9.92 -1.90
C GLU A 87 16.21 -10.21 -1.03
N LEU A 88 16.15 -9.62 0.17
CA LEU A 88 14.98 -9.75 1.03
C LEU A 88 13.75 -9.10 0.38
N LEU A 89 13.87 -7.87 -0.12
CA LEU A 89 12.77 -7.20 -0.82
C LEU A 89 12.31 -7.98 -2.06
N ARG A 90 13.23 -8.56 -2.85
CA ARG A 90 12.87 -9.46 -3.97
C ARG A 90 12.05 -10.66 -3.49
N THR A 91 12.43 -11.26 -2.37
CA THR A 91 11.70 -12.39 -1.77
C THR A 91 10.29 -11.96 -1.37
N ARG A 92 10.15 -10.82 -0.69
CA ARG A 92 8.86 -10.29 -0.22
C ARG A 92 7.95 -9.84 -1.36
N MET A 93 8.52 -9.23 -2.40
CA MET A 93 7.81 -8.93 -3.64
C MET A 93 7.30 -10.20 -4.32
N ARG A 94 8.10 -11.28 -4.37
CA ARG A 94 7.65 -12.57 -4.92
C ARG A 94 6.53 -13.24 -4.10
N GLN A 95 6.51 -13.00 -2.79
CA GLN A 95 5.45 -13.45 -1.89
C GLN A 95 4.17 -12.63 -2.01
N SER A 96 4.20 -11.49 -2.71
CA SER A 96 3.09 -10.55 -2.84
C SER A 96 2.39 -10.67 -4.20
N LYS A 97 1.06 -10.52 -4.24
CA LYS A 97 0.28 -10.63 -5.50
C LYS A 97 0.31 -9.36 -6.33
N THR A 98 0.23 -8.20 -5.67
CA THR A 98 0.17 -6.87 -6.29
C THR A 98 1.11 -5.92 -5.56
N LEU A 99 1.65 -4.93 -6.26
CA LEU A 99 2.35 -3.79 -5.66
C LEU A 99 1.45 -2.55 -5.68
N ILE A 100 1.31 -1.91 -4.53
CA ILE A 100 0.70 -0.59 -4.42
C ILE A 100 1.81 0.41 -4.12
N TYR A 101 2.01 1.34 -5.04
CA TYR A 101 2.97 2.43 -4.94
C TYR A 101 2.31 3.61 -4.20
N VAL A 102 2.59 3.76 -2.91
CA VAL A 102 2.01 4.84 -2.07
C VAL A 102 2.73 6.14 -2.38
N HIS A 103 2.17 6.94 -3.28
CA HIS A 103 2.77 8.18 -3.77
C HIS A 103 2.44 9.34 -2.83
N SER A 104 3.45 9.87 -2.14
CA SER A 104 3.40 11.02 -1.26
C SER A 104 4.48 12.04 -1.65
N ASN A 105 4.48 13.20 -0.99
CA ASN A 105 5.56 14.19 -1.12
C ASN A 105 6.95 13.66 -0.72
N ASN A 106 7.04 12.58 0.06
CA ASN A 106 8.31 11.96 0.45
C ASN A 106 8.75 10.84 -0.50
N SER A 107 7.92 10.41 -1.45
CA SER A 107 8.24 9.34 -2.40
C SER A 107 9.45 9.63 -3.29
N PRO A 108 9.62 10.84 -3.89
CA PRO A 108 10.77 11.13 -4.74
C PRO A 108 12.12 11.02 -4.01
N GLY A 109 12.13 11.16 -2.68
CA GLY A 109 13.34 11.01 -1.86
C GLY A 109 13.71 9.56 -1.54
N SER A 110 12.89 8.58 -1.93
CA SER A 110 13.17 7.16 -1.66
C SER A 110 13.98 6.53 -2.80
N ARG A 111 15.15 5.97 -2.46
CA ARG A 111 15.96 5.19 -3.40
C ARG A 111 15.37 3.81 -3.71
N TRP A 112 14.51 3.30 -2.82
CA TRP A 112 13.94 1.96 -2.93
C TRP A 112 12.68 1.93 -3.79
N MET A 113 11.79 2.92 -3.67
CA MET A 113 10.48 2.86 -4.33
C MET A 113 10.56 2.72 -5.86
N PRO A 114 11.40 3.50 -6.59
CA PRO A 114 11.52 3.30 -8.05
C PRO A 114 12.12 1.94 -8.42
N TRP A 115 13.02 1.41 -7.57
CA TRP A 115 13.63 0.10 -7.79
C TRP A 115 12.65 -1.04 -7.52
N GLU A 116 11.86 -0.96 -6.44
CA GLU A 116 10.77 -1.89 -6.12
C GLU A 116 9.74 -1.91 -7.24
N LEU A 117 9.35 -0.73 -7.72
CA LEU A 117 8.43 -0.58 -8.85
C LEU A 117 8.96 -1.30 -10.09
N GLY A 118 10.18 -1.00 -10.52
CA GLY A 118 10.76 -1.60 -11.72
C GLY A 118 10.96 -3.12 -11.60
N PHE A 119 11.41 -3.59 -10.44
CA PHE A 119 11.54 -5.04 -10.20
C PHE A 119 10.20 -5.75 -10.20
N PHE A 120 9.20 -5.18 -9.51
CA PHE A 120 7.88 -5.78 -9.41
C PHE A 120 7.20 -5.79 -10.77
N ASP A 121 7.15 -4.66 -11.48
CA ASP A 121 6.52 -4.54 -12.80
C ASP A 121 7.12 -5.53 -13.81
N GLY A 122 8.46 -5.66 -13.83
CA GLY A 122 9.15 -6.65 -14.65
C GLY A 122 8.89 -8.12 -14.26
N PHE A 123 8.50 -8.38 -13.01
CA PHE A 123 8.16 -9.73 -12.52
C PHE A 123 6.66 -10.04 -12.66
N ARG A 124 5.80 -9.07 -12.36
CA ARG A 124 4.33 -9.08 -12.34
C ARG A 124 3.82 -7.68 -12.66
N THR A 125 2.99 -7.55 -13.69
CA THR A 125 2.40 -6.26 -14.12
C THR A 125 1.25 -5.77 -13.22
N ALA A 126 1.00 -6.44 -12.09
CA ALA A 126 -0.05 -6.09 -11.14
C ALA A 126 0.41 -4.94 -10.23
N VAL A 127 0.41 -3.71 -10.77
CA VAL A 127 0.89 -2.50 -10.09
C VAL A 127 -0.16 -1.39 -10.16
N ALA A 128 -0.47 -0.78 -9.01
CA ALA A 128 -1.30 0.41 -8.94
C ALA A 128 -0.65 1.50 -8.07
N VAL A 129 -0.98 2.74 -8.34
CA VAL A 129 -0.51 3.89 -7.55
C VAL A 129 -1.58 4.29 -6.54
N LEU A 130 -1.22 4.58 -5.30
CA LEU A 130 -2.11 5.21 -4.33
C LEU A 130 -1.58 6.61 -4.02
N PRO A 131 -2.10 7.66 -4.66
CA PRO A 131 -1.74 9.03 -4.34
C PRO A 131 -2.29 9.43 -2.98
N VAL A 132 -1.42 9.96 -2.13
CA VAL A 132 -1.77 10.52 -0.82
C VAL A 132 -1.60 12.03 -0.90
N ALA A 133 -2.72 12.73 -0.75
CA ALA A 133 -2.78 14.17 -0.78
C ALA A 133 -2.34 14.78 0.56
N LYS A 134 -1.59 15.89 0.51
CA LYS A 134 -1.27 16.68 1.71
C LYS A 134 -2.50 17.43 2.23
N ASN A 135 -3.38 17.85 1.32
CA ASN A 135 -4.62 18.55 1.62
C ASN A 135 -5.72 18.19 0.61
N SER A 136 -6.98 18.51 0.95
CA SER A 136 -8.16 18.13 0.17
C SER A 136 -8.25 18.77 -1.23
N SER A 137 -7.44 19.77 -1.52
CA SER A 137 -7.44 20.49 -2.80
C SER A 137 -6.47 19.90 -3.81
N GLU A 138 -5.63 18.95 -3.39
CA GLU A 138 -4.61 18.34 -4.23
C GLU A 138 -5.23 17.29 -5.17
N THR A 139 -4.81 17.35 -6.44
CA THR A 139 -5.22 16.41 -7.48
C THR A 139 -4.02 15.64 -7.98
N PHE A 140 -4.20 14.37 -8.30
CA PHE A 140 -3.14 13.54 -8.86
C PHE A 140 -3.35 13.44 -10.38
N SER A 141 -2.49 14.12 -11.13
CA SER A 141 -2.33 13.86 -12.56
C SER A 141 -1.13 12.93 -12.69
N GLY A 142 -1.31 11.63 -12.93
CA GLY A 142 -0.22 10.63 -12.96
C GLY A 142 1.08 11.16 -13.56
N GLN A 143 2.02 11.57 -12.70
CA GLN A 143 3.21 12.29 -13.12
C GLN A 143 4.29 11.29 -13.55
N GLU A 144 5.04 11.65 -14.60
CA GLU A 144 6.18 10.86 -15.08
C GLU A 144 5.79 9.41 -15.45
N PHE A 145 6.62 8.43 -15.07
CA PHE A 145 6.37 7.01 -15.34
C PHE A 145 5.20 6.43 -14.52
N LEU A 146 4.77 7.10 -13.44
CA LEU A 146 3.66 6.60 -12.63
C LEU A 146 2.31 6.69 -13.36
N GLY A 147 2.20 7.56 -14.38
CA GLY A 147 1.02 7.65 -15.24
C GLY A 147 0.75 6.41 -16.09
N LEU A 148 1.70 5.48 -16.19
CA LEU A 148 1.50 4.18 -16.84
C LEU A 148 0.56 3.27 -16.05
N TYR A 149 0.45 3.50 -14.74
CA TYR A 149 -0.28 2.63 -13.86
C TYR A 149 -1.64 3.25 -13.49
N PRO A 150 -2.68 2.42 -13.34
CA PRO A 150 -3.91 2.88 -12.71
C PRO A 150 -3.66 3.38 -11.29
N TYR A 151 -4.46 4.36 -10.86
CA TYR A 151 -4.36 4.92 -9.52
C TYR A 151 -5.61 4.66 -8.68
N ILE A 152 -5.40 4.47 -7.38
CA ILE A 152 -6.41 4.26 -6.37
C ILE A 152 -6.78 5.62 -5.79
N ASP A 153 -8.07 5.91 -5.67
CA ASP A 153 -8.57 7.05 -4.90
C ASP A 153 -9.71 6.61 -3.98
N GLY A 154 -10.21 7.49 -3.13
CA GLY A 154 -11.21 7.12 -2.13
C GLY A 154 -11.79 8.29 -1.37
N THR A 155 -13.08 8.22 -1.05
CA THR A 155 -13.75 9.16 -0.16
C THR A 155 -13.76 8.58 1.25
N GLY A 156 -12.70 8.83 2.01
CA GLY A 156 -12.50 8.27 3.36
C GLY A 156 -12.11 6.78 3.38
N PRO A 157 -11.90 6.19 4.56
CA PRO A 157 -11.42 4.81 4.71
C PRO A 157 -12.42 3.76 4.21
N ALA A 158 -13.69 4.15 4.05
CA ALA A 158 -14.76 3.22 3.79
C ALA A 158 -14.94 2.84 2.31
N VAL A 159 -14.36 3.57 1.36
CA VAL A 159 -14.52 3.26 -0.07
C VAL A 159 -13.26 3.63 -0.85
N LEU A 160 -12.68 2.62 -1.50
CA LEU A 160 -11.60 2.80 -2.46
C LEU A 160 -12.11 2.54 -3.89
N PHE A 161 -11.57 3.27 -4.85
CA PHE A 161 -11.80 3.13 -6.28
C PHE A 161 -10.47 3.03 -7.02
N ILE A 162 -10.48 2.42 -8.19
CA ILE A 162 -9.34 2.39 -9.10
C ILE A 162 -9.68 3.05 -10.43
N ASN A 163 -8.76 3.88 -10.91
CA ASN A 163 -8.92 4.72 -12.09
C ASN A 163 -7.85 4.35 -13.12
N ARG A 164 -8.27 4.01 -14.34
CA ARG A 164 -7.38 3.64 -15.48
C ARG A 164 -7.31 4.79 -16.49
N GLY A 165 -6.93 5.98 -16.04
CA GLY A 165 -6.92 7.19 -16.89
C GLY A 165 -8.33 7.61 -17.30
N THR A 166 -8.61 7.67 -18.60
CA THR A 166 -9.93 8.05 -19.16
C THR A 166 -10.99 6.92 -19.07
N ALA A 167 -10.59 5.70 -18.73
CA ALA A 167 -11.52 4.58 -18.55
C ALA A 167 -12.32 4.70 -17.24
N SER A 168 -13.51 4.09 -17.21
CA SER A 168 -14.42 4.14 -16.06
C SER A 168 -13.77 3.64 -14.77
N SER A 169 -13.94 4.41 -13.69
CA SER A 169 -13.47 4.01 -12.36
C SER A 169 -14.21 2.78 -11.85
N SER A 170 -13.50 1.90 -11.15
CA SER A 170 -14.06 0.67 -10.57
C SER A 170 -13.91 0.69 -9.05
N ARG A 171 -14.97 0.42 -8.30
CA ARG A 171 -14.90 0.32 -6.83
C ARG A 171 -14.01 -0.87 -6.45
N LEU A 172 -13.15 -0.73 -5.45
CA LEU A 172 -12.32 -1.81 -4.91
C LEU A 172 -13.01 -2.51 -3.73
N GLY A 173 -13.80 -1.78 -2.96
CA GLY A 173 -14.54 -2.33 -1.83
C GLY A 173 -15.32 -1.28 -1.06
N SER A 174 -16.04 -1.74 -0.04
CA SER A 174 -16.70 -0.86 0.90
C SER A 174 -16.66 -1.40 2.31
N VAL A 175 -16.28 -0.56 3.27
CA VAL A 175 -16.44 -0.84 4.69
C VAL A 175 -17.92 -0.60 5.04
N SER A 176 -18.76 -1.55 4.67
CA SER A 176 -20.06 -1.73 5.31
C SER A 176 -19.90 -2.85 6.34
N LEU A 177 -20.41 -2.67 7.55
CA LEU A 177 -20.34 -3.63 8.66
C LEU A 177 -20.91 -5.03 8.31
N THR A 178 -21.46 -5.22 7.10
CA THR A 178 -22.10 -6.46 6.65
C THR A 178 -21.81 -6.89 5.19
N ALA A 179 -20.89 -6.27 4.41
CA ALA A 179 -20.76 -6.59 2.98
C ALA A 179 -19.32 -6.82 2.41
N ASN A 180 -19.06 -8.12 2.14
CA ASN A 180 -18.33 -8.75 1.03
C ASN A 180 -16.86 -8.39 0.68
N VAL A 181 -15.93 -9.12 1.32
CA VAL A 181 -14.52 -9.30 0.93
C VAL A 181 -14.34 -9.90 -0.48
N THR A 182 -15.37 -10.56 -1.03
CA THR A 182 -15.30 -11.32 -2.30
C THR A 182 -14.99 -10.44 -3.51
N PHE A 183 -15.55 -9.22 -3.56
CA PHE A 183 -15.37 -8.31 -4.71
C PHE A 183 -13.93 -7.77 -4.77
N ALA A 184 -13.37 -7.42 -3.62
CA ALA A 184 -12.00 -6.91 -3.49
C ALA A 184 -10.96 -7.97 -3.90
N LYS A 185 -11.17 -9.24 -3.55
CA LYS A 185 -10.29 -10.34 -3.97
C LYS A 185 -10.43 -10.71 -5.45
N SER A 186 -11.60 -10.50 -6.06
CA SER A 186 -11.79 -10.66 -7.51
C SER A 186 -10.99 -9.63 -8.30
N TRP A 187 -10.96 -8.39 -7.81
CA TRP A 187 -10.19 -7.31 -8.41
C TRP A 187 -8.68 -7.63 -8.51
N LEU A 188 -8.06 -8.20 -7.46
CA LEU A 188 -6.65 -8.63 -7.53
C LEU A 188 -6.39 -9.66 -8.65
N LYS A 189 -7.37 -10.52 -8.94
CA LYS A 189 -7.27 -11.51 -10.02
C LYS A 189 -7.37 -10.87 -11.40
N GLU A 190 -8.25 -9.89 -11.57
CA GLU A 190 -8.35 -9.11 -12.82
C GLU A 190 -7.05 -8.33 -13.08
N PHE A 191 -6.45 -7.77 -12.03
CA PHE A 191 -5.18 -7.05 -12.10
C PHE A 191 -3.99 -7.91 -12.53
N ALA A 192 -3.94 -9.15 -12.05
CA ALA A 192 -2.89 -10.10 -12.41
C ALA A 192 -3.09 -10.72 -13.81
N GLY A 193 -4.25 -10.49 -14.45
CA GLY A 193 -4.67 -11.18 -15.67
C GLY A 193 -4.57 -10.39 -16.98
N THR A 194 -4.33 -9.07 -16.94
CA THR A 194 -4.30 -8.22 -18.15
C THR A 194 -2.88 -7.82 -18.56
N LYS A 195 -2.51 -8.22 -19.79
CA LYS A 195 -1.53 -7.52 -20.64
C LYS A 195 -2.27 -6.52 -21.53
#